data_AF-A0A0J9WRZ5-F1
#
_entry.id   AF-A0A0J9WRZ5-F1
#
_cell.length_a   1.000
_cell.length_b   1.000
_cell.length_c   1.000
_cell.angle_alpha   90.00
_cell.angle_beta   90.00
_cell.angle_gamma   90.00
#
_symmetry.space_group_name_H-M   'P 1'
#
loop_
_entity.id
_entity.type
_entity.pdbx_description
1 polymer ?
#
loop_
_entity_poly.entity_id
_entity_poly.type
_entity_poly.pdbx_seq_one_letter_code
_entity_poly.pdbx_strand_id
1 'polypeptide(L)'
;MISVPNASSVIQTELDPIAKRRRIAQRLWGLDLQSSSRVDQLSAYFDHFRDQAGQLNVSMDDVFTAADILKNKPDSTRQYLRNTMTSALNHGQSTKDTTTSHVPHNSAVPGPQNITVRDSVIEETIVATIRVMLAVNINLDSRTVFLATLGLNWGESQSLTSFIKETFPKHAYNDEPHTPFMASRLRARYLEDHADVQLEWTHHLPDHLVLNIGSQTKTLRVFDLVSLLEMTYEVMKDEPWETSVEDSLKRGCYTPTFLYETLQTIRLLFPPQDQQWLDRKIEFNSRWYRWRGNDVRLVDQRISAPLKCHHGETVYERPLTTRRELFERYPHWAIRLHSLYAESEDPAPVSRPGRWAQRRRSPRHAFWLTFVALVAAALFGIVATIIGAIQVWISWCQWKGQGSSIC
;
A
#
# COMPACT_ATOMS: atom_id res chain seq x y z
N MET A 1 51.30 -44.79 -11.30
CA MET A 1 50.83 -44.64 -9.92
C MET A 1 50.01 -43.36 -9.86
N ILE A 2 48.70 -43.55 -9.68
CA ILE A 2 47.66 -42.52 -9.69
C ILE A 2 47.57 -41.97 -8.26
N SER A 3 47.73 -40.66 -8.09
CA SER A 3 47.43 -39.98 -6.83
C SER A 3 46.10 -39.24 -6.97
N VAL A 4 45.16 -39.70 -6.15
CA VAL A 4 43.76 -39.26 -6.04
C VAL A 4 43.69 -37.85 -5.46
N PRO A 5 42.84 -36.93 -5.96
CA PRO A 5 42.54 -35.70 -5.26
C PRO A 5 41.56 -35.96 -4.12
N ASN A 6 41.97 -35.58 -2.91
CA ASN A 6 41.16 -35.67 -1.69
C ASN A 6 39.90 -34.80 -1.82
N ALA A 7 38.75 -35.45 -1.75
CA ALA A 7 37.46 -34.81 -1.52
C ALA A 7 37.36 -34.42 -0.05
N SER A 8 37.40 -33.12 0.28
CA SER A 8 36.92 -32.53 1.55
C SER A 8 37.02 -31.00 1.53
N SER A 9 36.13 -30.32 0.81
CA SER A 9 35.61 -29.01 1.23
C SER A 9 34.39 -28.68 0.37
N VAL A 10 33.25 -29.25 0.73
CA VAL A 10 31.93 -28.78 0.29
C VAL A 10 31.76 -27.38 0.88
N ILE A 11 32.26 -26.38 0.16
CA ILE A 11 31.89 -24.99 0.37
C ILE A 11 30.46 -24.91 -0.14
N GLN A 12 29.50 -24.72 0.76
CA GLN A 12 28.20 -24.16 0.39
C GLN A 12 28.49 -22.83 -0.32
N THR A 13 28.51 -22.85 -1.65
CA THR A 13 28.62 -21.64 -2.46
C THR A 13 27.36 -20.81 -2.21
N GLU A 14 27.48 -19.84 -1.30
CA GLU A 14 26.51 -18.78 -1.10
C GLU A 14 26.28 -18.12 -2.47
N LEU A 15 25.11 -18.35 -3.06
CA LEU A 15 24.75 -17.77 -4.36
C LEU A 15 24.86 -16.24 -4.25
N ASP A 16 25.53 -15.60 -5.21
CA ASP A 16 25.61 -14.13 -5.33
C ASP A 16 24.23 -13.49 -5.06
N PRO A 17 24.11 -12.46 -4.21
CA PRO A 17 22.85 -11.79 -3.90
C PRO A 17 22.03 -11.41 -5.15
N ILE A 18 22.70 -11.01 -6.24
CA ILE A 18 22.02 -10.68 -7.50
C ILE A 18 21.50 -11.95 -8.18
N ALA A 19 22.30 -13.03 -8.24
CA ALA A 19 21.85 -14.32 -8.75
C ALA A 19 20.64 -14.88 -7.97
N LYS A 20 20.62 -14.72 -6.64
CA LYS A 20 19.47 -15.11 -5.79
C LYS A 20 18.21 -14.32 -6.16
N ARG A 21 18.33 -13.00 -6.37
CA ARG A 21 17.22 -12.14 -6.81
C ARG A 21 16.70 -12.54 -8.20
N ARG A 22 17.59 -12.81 -9.17
CA ARG A 22 17.19 -13.33 -10.49
C ARG A 22 16.43 -14.64 -10.39
N ARG A 23 16.92 -15.56 -9.56
CA ARG A 23 16.25 -16.86 -9.31
C ARG A 23 14.84 -16.68 -8.78
N ILE A 24 14.59 -15.74 -7.87
CA ILE A 24 13.24 -15.43 -7.36
C ILE A 24 12.32 -15.00 -8.50
N ALA A 25 12.71 -14.00 -9.30
CA ALA A 25 11.89 -13.49 -10.39
C ALA A 25 11.59 -14.57 -11.45
N GLN A 26 12.60 -15.37 -11.79
CA GLN A 26 12.46 -16.46 -12.76
C GLN A 26 11.55 -17.58 -12.25
N ARG A 27 11.65 -17.98 -10.97
CA ARG A 27 10.86 -19.11 -10.44
C ARG A 27 9.42 -18.74 -10.15
N LEU A 28 9.17 -17.52 -9.65
CA LEU A 28 7.80 -17.08 -9.38
C LEU A 28 7.04 -16.75 -10.67
N TRP A 29 7.67 -16.02 -11.60
CA TRP A 29 6.97 -15.44 -12.76
C TRP A 29 7.58 -15.73 -14.12
N GLY A 30 8.67 -16.50 -14.20
CA GLY A 30 9.36 -16.76 -15.48
C GLY A 30 10.10 -15.56 -16.04
N LEU A 31 10.32 -14.51 -15.24
CA LEU A 31 11.01 -13.29 -15.66
C LEU A 31 12.52 -13.47 -15.66
N ASP A 32 13.13 -13.21 -16.81
CA ASP A 32 14.58 -13.28 -16.99
C ASP A 32 15.22 -11.88 -16.87
N LEU A 33 15.71 -11.57 -15.66
CA LEU A 33 16.30 -10.28 -15.34
C LEU A 33 17.78 -10.23 -15.72
N GLN A 34 18.06 -9.92 -16.99
CA GLN A 34 19.41 -9.85 -17.55
C GLN A 34 20.24 -8.68 -16.96
N SER A 35 19.65 -7.50 -16.82
CA SER A 35 20.36 -6.30 -16.34
C SER A 35 20.42 -6.24 -14.81
N SER A 36 21.62 -6.09 -14.25
CA SER A 36 21.81 -5.81 -12.81
C SER A 36 21.09 -4.52 -12.38
N SER A 37 21.05 -3.49 -13.24
CA SER A 37 20.33 -2.25 -12.92
C SER A 37 18.81 -2.45 -12.79
N ARG A 38 18.24 -3.42 -13.50
CA ARG A 38 16.82 -3.79 -13.37
C ARG A 38 16.58 -4.56 -12.07
N VAL A 39 17.52 -5.43 -11.69
CA VAL A 39 17.47 -6.14 -10.40
C VAL A 39 17.51 -5.13 -9.24
N ASP A 40 18.37 -4.12 -9.32
CA ASP A 40 18.47 -3.06 -8.30
C ASP A 40 17.21 -2.19 -8.25
N GLN A 41 16.61 -1.88 -9.40
CA GLN A 41 15.32 -1.18 -9.45
C GLN A 41 14.19 -1.92 -8.75
N LEU A 42 14.28 -3.24 -8.61
CA LEU A 42 13.28 -4.11 -8.01
C LEU A 42 13.69 -4.56 -6.59
N SER A 43 14.68 -3.89 -5.98
CA SER A 43 15.24 -4.27 -4.68
C SER A 43 14.19 -4.31 -3.57
N ALA A 44 13.24 -3.37 -3.57
CA ALA A 44 12.16 -3.31 -2.58
C ALA A 44 11.34 -4.60 -2.56
N TYR A 45 11.04 -5.18 -3.72
CA TYR A 45 10.36 -6.47 -3.80
C TYR A 45 11.21 -7.60 -3.22
N PHE A 46 12.51 -7.66 -3.56
CA PHE A 46 13.36 -8.73 -3.06
C PHE A 46 13.63 -8.63 -1.56
N ASP A 47 13.66 -7.42 -1.01
CA ASP A 47 13.70 -7.18 0.43
C ASP A 47 12.40 -7.62 1.11
N HIS A 48 11.24 -7.33 0.50
CA HIS A 48 9.93 -7.87 0.94
C HIS A 48 9.91 -9.40 0.91
N PHE A 49 10.39 -10.04 -0.16
CA PHE A 49 10.47 -11.49 -0.24
C PHE A 49 11.30 -12.07 0.92
N ARG A 50 12.50 -11.50 1.16
CA ARG A 50 13.37 -11.91 2.25
C ARG A 50 12.70 -11.73 3.61
N ASP A 51 12.04 -10.59 3.83
CA ASP A 51 11.33 -10.28 5.07
C ASP A 51 10.19 -11.27 5.33
N GLN A 52 9.34 -11.53 4.34
CA GLN A 52 8.18 -12.41 4.50
C GLN A 52 8.56 -13.89 4.66
N ALA A 53 9.55 -14.37 3.90
CA ALA A 53 10.05 -15.74 4.08
C ALA A 53 10.84 -15.88 5.39
N GLY A 54 11.63 -14.88 5.77
CA GLY A 54 12.43 -14.87 6.99
C GLY A 54 11.59 -14.79 8.27
N GLN A 55 10.52 -13.97 8.29
CA GLN A 55 9.59 -13.87 9.42
C GLN A 55 8.93 -15.20 9.78
N LEU A 56 8.75 -16.09 8.79
CA LEU A 56 8.11 -17.39 8.96
C LEU A 56 9.14 -18.54 8.92
N ASN A 57 10.44 -18.24 8.87
CA ASN A 57 11.53 -19.22 8.79
C ASN A 57 11.34 -20.26 7.66
N VAL A 58 10.75 -19.84 6.53
CA VAL A 58 10.44 -20.71 5.39
C VAL A 58 11.59 -20.70 4.39
N SER A 59 11.93 -21.86 3.83
CA SER A 59 12.95 -21.95 2.79
C SER A 59 12.45 -21.41 1.45
N MET A 60 13.35 -20.83 0.67
CA MET A 60 13.03 -20.31 -0.67
C MET A 60 12.53 -21.42 -1.62
N ASP A 61 13.08 -22.62 -1.52
CA ASP A 61 12.70 -23.73 -2.40
C ASP A 61 11.29 -24.27 -2.06
N ASP A 62 10.88 -24.21 -0.79
CA ASP A 62 9.53 -24.58 -0.36
C ASP A 62 8.51 -23.57 -0.89
N VAL A 63 8.83 -22.26 -0.85
CA VAL A 63 8.01 -21.21 -1.48
C VAL A 63 7.86 -21.45 -2.98
N PHE A 64 8.93 -21.81 -3.68
CA PHE A 64 8.85 -22.12 -5.12
C PHE A 64 8.01 -23.36 -5.40
N THR A 65 8.11 -24.39 -4.56
CA THR A 65 7.28 -25.60 -4.68
C THR A 65 5.81 -25.28 -4.50
N ALA A 66 5.46 -24.53 -3.46
CA ALA A 66 4.10 -24.09 -3.22
C ALA A 66 3.57 -23.20 -4.36
N ALA A 67 4.38 -22.26 -4.86
CA ALA A 67 4.04 -21.41 -5.99
C ALA A 67 3.77 -22.22 -7.26
N ASP A 68 4.57 -23.25 -7.55
CA ASP A 68 4.36 -24.11 -8.71
C ASP A 68 3.08 -24.96 -8.58
N ILE A 69 2.76 -25.48 -7.39
CA ILE A 69 1.49 -26.18 -7.14
C ILE A 69 0.30 -25.24 -7.38
N LEU A 70 0.36 -24.01 -6.85
CA LEU A 70 -0.67 -22.99 -7.03
C LEU A 70 -0.87 -22.62 -8.50
N LYS A 71 0.22 -22.36 -9.24
CA LYS A 71 0.17 -22.04 -10.68
C LYS A 71 -0.41 -23.17 -11.52
N ASN A 72 -0.12 -24.42 -11.16
CA ASN A 72 -0.63 -25.59 -11.89
C ASN A 72 -2.13 -25.80 -11.70
N LYS A 73 -2.68 -25.49 -10.52
CA LYS A 73 -4.12 -25.61 -10.22
C LYS A 73 -4.62 -24.44 -9.35
N PRO A 74 -4.80 -23.25 -9.94
CA PRO A 74 -5.17 -22.04 -9.19
C PRO A 74 -6.58 -22.09 -8.60
N ASP A 75 -7.50 -22.88 -9.17
CA ASP A 75 -8.84 -23.07 -8.60
C ASP A 75 -8.88 -24.13 -7.48
N SER A 76 -7.71 -24.55 -6.98
CA SER A 76 -7.62 -25.47 -5.84
C SER A 76 -7.97 -24.78 -4.53
N THR A 77 -8.42 -25.59 -3.57
CA THR A 77 -8.68 -25.15 -2.20
C THR A 77 -7.39 -25.12 -1.37
N ARG A 78 -7.41 -24.37 -0.25
CA ARG A 78 -6.31 -24.37 0.73
C ARG A 78 -6.02 -25.80 1.24
N GLN A 79 -7.06 -26.59 1.47
CA GLN A 79 -6.91 -27.99 1.88
C GLN A 79 -6.19 -28.84 0.82
N TYR A 80 -6.49 -28.65 -0.47
CA TYR A 80 -5.79 -29.36 -1.54
C TYR A 80 -4.30 -29.00 -1.58
N LEU A 81 -3.99 -27.71 -1.43
CA LEU A 81 -2.61 -27.24 -1.39
C LEU A 81 -1.85 -27.86 -0.20
N ARG A 82 -2.44 -27.84 0.99
CA ARG A 82 -1.88 -28.50 2.19
C ARG A 82 -1.56 -29.97 1.92
N ASN A 83 -2.54 -30.74 1.44
CA ASN A 83 -2.37 -32.17 1.16
C ASN A 83 -1.27 -32.45 0.11
N THR A 84 -1.19 -31.61 -0.93
CA THR A 84 -0.19 -31.74 -1.99
C THR A 84 1.22 -31.40 -1.48
N MET A 85 1.34 -30.35 -0.66
CA MET A 85 2.60 -29.98 -0.02
C MET A 85 3.10 -31.06 0.96
N THR A 86 2.21 -31.64 1.77
CA THR A 86 2.56 -32.77 2.65
C THR A 86 3.16 -33.92 1.84
N SER A 87 2.56 -34.22 0.69
CA SER A 87 3.04 -35.29 -0.21
C SER A 87 4.39 -34.96 -0.84
N ALA A 88 4.59 -33.72 -1.30
CA ALA A 88 5.85 -33.28 -1.92
C ALA A 88 7.03 -33.29 -0.94
N LEU A 89 6.81 -32.82 0.29
CA LEU A 89 7.84 -32.79 1.34
C LEU A 89 8.23 -34.21 1.81
N ASN A 90 7.29 -35.15 1.85
CA ASN A 90 7.56 -36.55 2.18
C ASN A 90 8.47 -37.23 1.13
N HIS A 91 8.29 -36.92 -0.16
CA HIS A 91 9.16 -37.46 -1.22
C HIS A 91 10.57 -36.87 -1.20
N GLY A 92 10.74 -35.60 -0.78
CA GLY A 92 12.04 -34.96 -0.62
C GLY A 92 12.88 -35.49 0.56
N GLN A 93 12.25 -36.02 1.60
CA GLN A 93 12.94 -36.68 2.73
C GLN A 93 13.38 -38.11 2.39
N SER A 94 12.50 -38.90 1.76
CA SER A 94 12.82 -40.27 1.34
C SER A 94 14.01 -40.34 0.36
N THR A 95 14.19 -39.32 -0.47
CA THR A 95 15.33 -39.21 -1.40
C THR A 95 16.64 -38.79 -0.72
N LYS A 96 16.61 -38.05 0.39
CA LYS A 96 17.81 -37.73 1.19
C LYS A 96 18.26 -38.92 2.04
N ASP A 97 17.33 -39.72 2.54
CA ASP A 97 17.63 -40.89 3.38
C ASP A 97 18.21 -42.08 2.58
N THR A 98 17.97 -42.14 1.26
CA THR A 98 18.52 -43.22 0.41
C THR A 98 20.03 -43.09 0.14
N THR A 99 20.68 -41.98 0.52
CA THR A 99 22.14 -41.78 0.30
C THR A 99 23.00 -41.97 1.54
N THR A 100 22.42 -42.40 2.67
CA THR A 100 23.20 -42.80 3.85
C THR A 100 22.95 -44.28 4.13
N SER A 101 24.02 -45.06 4.02
CA SER A 101 24.10 -46.51 4.15
C SER A 101 23.26 -47.12 5.29
N HIS A 102 22.54 -48.20 4.94
CA HIS A 102 22.13 -49.35 5.75
C HIS A 102 22.43 -49.30 7.27
N VAL A 103 21.41 -49.06 8.09
CA VAL A 103 21.17 -49.76 9.38
C VAL A 103 19.64 -49.83 9.59
N PRO A 104 19.03 -51.01 9.86
CA PRO A 104 17.60 -51.08 10.15
C PRO A 104 17.39 -50.66 11.61
N HIS A 105 16.86 -49.46 11.83
CA HIS A 105 16.31 -49.07 13.13
C HIS A 105 14.82 -48.77 13.02
N ASN A 106 14.05 -49.63 13.67
CA ASN A 106 12.66 -49.55 14.11
C ASN A 106 11.82 -48.38 13.58
N SER A 107 10.79 -48.74 12.83
CA SER A 107 9.61 -47.94 12.48
C SER A 107 8.91 -47.41 13.73
N ALA A 108 9.37 -46.25 14.22
CA ALA A 108 8.64 -45.45 15.18
C ALA A 108 7.52 -44.70 14.44
N VAL A 109 6.28 -45.00 14.81
CA VAL A 109 5.10 -44.23 14.41
C VAL A 109 5.33 -42.76 14.80
N PRO A 110 5.14 -41.78 13.90
CA PRO A 110 5.31 -40.37 14.25
C PRO A 110 4.32 -39.99 15.34
N GLY A 111 4.84 -39.59 16.51
CA GLY A 111 4.02 -39.09 17.61
C GLY A 111 3.26 -37.81 17.24
N PRO A 112 2.18 -37.48 17.97
CA PRO A 112 1.28 -36.36 17.64
C PRO A 112 1.99 -34.99 17.54
N GLN A 113 3.08 -34.79 18.27
CA GLN A 113 3.86 -33.53 18.22
C GLN A 113 4.62 -33.33 16.90
N ASN A 114 5.06 -34.41 16.23
CA ASN A 114 5.74 -34.30 14.93
C ASN A 114 4.76 -33.99 13.78
N ILE A 115 3.48 -34.33 13.96
CA ILE A 115 2.42 -34.04 12.98
C ILE A 115 2.05 -32.56 13.07
N THR A 116 1.85 -32.03 14.29
CA THR A 116 1.47 -30.62 14.50
C THR A 116 2.55 -29.64 14.05
N VAL A 117 3.83 -29.96 14.27
CA VAL A 117 4.95 -29.09 13.83
C VAL A 117 5.10 -29.11 12.31
N ARG A 118 4.80 -30.23 11.66
CA ARG A 118 4.86 -30.32 10.19
C ARG A 118 3.73 -29.53 9.55
N ASP A 119 2.53 -29.64 10.10
CA ASP A 119 1.37 -28.89 9.62
C ASP A 119 1.59 -27.38 9.75
N SER A 120 2.24 -26.91 10.83
CA SER A 120 2.57 -25.49 10.98
C SER A 120 3.54 -24.98 9.92
N VAL A 121 4.60 -25.75 9.59
CA VAL A 121 5.57 -25.37 8.55
C VAL A 121 4.92 -25.30 7.16
N ILE A 122 3.99 -26.20 6.86
CA ILE A 122 3.25 -26.18 5.60
C ILE A 122 2.38 -24.93 5.52
N GLU A 123 1.64 -24.60 6.59
CA GLU A 123 0.82 -23.38 6.62
C GLU A 123 1.66 -22.11 6.52
N GLU A 124 2.78 -22.03 7.24
CA GLU A 124 3.76 -20.95 7.12
C GLU A 124 4.25 -20.79 5.68
N THR A 125 4.52 -21.91 5.00
CA THR A 125 4.95 -21.89 3.59
C THR A 125 3.85 -21.38 2.66
N ILE A 126 2.61 -21.83 2.85
CA ILE A 126 1.45 -21.36 2.07
C ILE A 126 1.26 -19.86 2.28
N VAL A 127 1.28 -19.41 3.53
CA VAL A 127 1.14 -17.99 3.88
C VAL A 127 2.27 -17.16 3.26
N ALA A 128 3.53 -17.58 3.42
CA ALA A 128 4.68 -16.91 2.82
C ALA A 128 4.53 -16.80 1.30
N THR A 129 4.13 -17.88 0.64
CA THR A 129 3.93 -17.94 -0.81
C THR A 129 2.89 -16.93 -1.29
N ILE A 130 1.72 -16.88 -0.65
CA ILE A 130 0.66 -15.91 -0.99
C ILE A 130 1.13 -14.46 -0.72
N ARG A 131 1.87 -14.21 0.36
CA ARG A 131 2.41 -12.88 0.68
C ARG A 131 3.45 -12.39 -0.33
N VAL A 132 4.30 -13.27 -0.84
CA VAL A 132 5.36 -12.87 -1.80
C VAL A 132 4.88 -12.85 -3.25
N MET A 133 3.87 -13.66 -3.61
CA MET A 133 3.30 -13.66 -4.96
C MET A 133 2.24 -12.57 -5.13
N LEU A 134 1.35 -12.40 -4.15
CA LEU A 134 0.14 -11.60 -4.28
C LEU A 134 0.08 -10.41 -3.31
N ALA A 135 1.06 -10.27 -2.40
CA ALA A 135 1.03 -9.24 -1.36
C ALA A 135 -0.24 -9.29 -0.48
N VAL A 136 -0.78 -10.49 -0.28
CA VAL A 136 -1.94 -10.75 0.57
C VAL A 136 -1.50 -11.47 1.84
N ASN A 137 -1.77 -10.86 2.99
CA ASN A 137 -1.62 -11.47 4.30
C ASN A 137 -2.87 -12.31 4.58
N ILE A 138 -2.69 -13.64 4.62
CA ILE A 138 -3.69 -14.59 5.10
C ILE A 138 -3.35 -15.03 6.53
N ASN A 139 -4.38 -15.36 7.31
CA ASN A 139 -4.18 -15.90 8.66
C ASN A 139 -3.56 -17.30 8.61
N LEU A 140 -2.50 -17.52 9.41
CA LEU A 140 -1.82 -18.81 9.57
C LEU A 140 -2.78 -19.93 9.99
N ASP A 141 -3.83 -19.56 10.71
CA ASP A 141 -4.79 -20.50 11.23
C ASP A 141 -6.16 -19.80 11.32
N SER A 142 -7.24 -20.46 10.89
CA SER A 142 -8.59 -19.93 11.10
C SER A 142 -8.98 -19.92 12.60
N ARG A 143 -8.15 -20.54 13.46
CA ARG A 143 -8.40 -20.70 14.90
C ARG A 143 -7.42 -19.96 15.82
N THR A 144 -6.24 -19.56 15.34
CA THR A 144 -5.25 -18.84 16.15
C THR A 144 -4.89 -17.48 15.53
N VAL A 145 -5.55 -16.43 16.04
CA VAL A 145 -5.25 -15.03 15.75
C VAL A 145 -4.16 -14.58 16.73
N PHE A 146 -2.88 -14.57 16.32
CA PHE A 146 -1.80 -14.12 17.20
C PHE A 146 -0.76 -13.19 16.56
N LEU A 147 -0.95 -12.74 15.32
CA LEU A 147 -0.06 -11.75 14.71
C LEU A 147 -0.75 -10.38 14.61
N ALA A 148 0.03 -9.32 14.86
CA ALA A 148 -0.38 -7.91 14.96
C ALA A 148 -0.98 -7.29 13.68
N THR A 149 -1.18 -8.09 12.63
CA THR A 149 -1.93 -7.73 11.42
C THR A 149 -3.05 -8.74 11.26
N LEU A 150 -4.30 -8.30 11.40
CA LEU A 150 -5.48 -9.10 11.06
C LEU A 150 -5.37 -9.48 9.58
N GLY A 151 -5.00 -10.74 9.30
CA GLY A 151 -4.96 -11.27 7.95
C GLY A 151 -6.37 -11.61 7.46
N LEU A 152 -6.50 -11.75 6.15
CA LEU A 152 -7.72 -12.25 5.55
C LEU A 152 -7.88 -13.75 5.85
N ASN A 153 -9.11 -14.19 6.04
CA ASN A 153 -9.41 -15.61 6.26
C ASN A 153 -9.66 -16.29 4.91
N TRP A 154 -8.68 -17.03 4.41
CA TRP A 154 -8.86 -17.93 3.28
C TRP A 154 -9.32 -19.30 3.80
N GLY A 155 -10.59 -19.63 3.55
CA GLY A 155 -11.24 -20.82 4.09
C GLY A 155 -10.71 -22.13 3.49
N GLU A 156 -10.74 -23.21 4.26
CA GLU A 156 -10.22 -24.54 3.86
C GLU A 156 -10.82 -25.07 2.55
N SER A 157 -12.11 -24.84 2.35
CA SER A 157 -12.87 -25.29 1.17
C SER A 157 -13.01 -24.21 0.09
N GLN A 158 -12.51 -23.00 0.32
CA GLN A 158 -12.61 -21.90 -0.63
C GLN A 158 -11.47 -22.01 -1.64
N SER A 159 -11.76 -21.90 -2.93
CA SER A 159 -10.70 -21.84 -3.94
C SER A 159 -9.95 -20.51 -3.87
N LEU A 160 -8.69 -20.49 -4.28
CA LEU A 160 -7.91 -19.24 -4.35
C LEU A 160 -8.58 -18.25 -5.30
N THR A 161 -9.12 -18.71 -6.43
CA THR A 161 -9.87 -17.88 -7.39
C THR A 161 -11.07 -17.18 -6.73
N SER A 162 -11.88 -17.91 -5.97
CA SER A 162 -13.03 -17.32 -5.25
C SER A 162 -12.57 -16.30 -4.21
N PHE A 163 -11.56 -16.68 -3.42
CA PHE A 163 -10.98 -15.82 -2.39
C PHE A 163 -10.48 -14.48 -2.97
N ILE A 164 -9.77 -14.51 -4.11
CA ILE A 164 -9.27 -13.29 -4.76
C ILE A 164 -10.42 -12.44 -5.32
N LYS A 165 -11.45 -13.06 -5.94
CA LYS A 165 -12.63 -12.33 -6.42
C LYS A 165 -13.41 -11.65 -5.30
N GLU A 166 -13.51 -12.30 -4.14
CA GLU A 166 -14.15 -11.73 -2.94
C GLU A 166 -13.30 -10.62 -2.30
N THR A 167 -11.98 -10.75 -2.35
CA THR A 167 -11.05 -9.75 -1.82
C THR A 167 -11.02 -8.48 -2.66
N PHE A 168 -11.13 -8.61 -3.98
CA PHE A 168 -11.13 -7.50 -4.94
C PHE A 168 -12.37 -7.54 -5.84
N PRO A 169 -13.56 -7.19 -5.30
CA PRO A 169 -14.78 -7.19 -6.08
C PRO A 169 -14.82 -6.02 -7.05
N LYS A 170 -15.44 -6.23 -8.21
CA LYS A 170 -15.75 -5.17 -9.17
C LYS A 170 -17.06 -4.50 -8.80
N HIS A 171 -17.08 -3.18 -8.79
CA HIS A 171 -18.27 -2.39 -8.49
C HIS A 171 -18.73 -1.66 -9.74
N ALA A 172 -20.01 -1.82 -10.07
CA ALA A 172 -20.66 -1.00 -11.08
C ALA A 172 -21.15 0.30 -10.46
N TYR A 173 -21.25 1.34 -11.29
CA TYR A 173 -21.90 2.58 -10.88
C TYR A 173 -23.40 2.34 -10.70
N ASN A 174 -23.93 2.64 -9.51
CA ASN A 174 -25.37 2.76 -9.34
C ASN A 174 -25.78 4.12 -9.90
N ASP A 175 -26.88 4.18 -10.66
CA ASP A 175 -27.38 5.37 -11.39
C ASP A 175 -27.58 6.61 -10.50
N GLU A 176 -26.48 7.26 -10.12
CA GLU A 176 -26.46 8.58 -9.51
C GLU A 176 -26.35 9.64 -10.62
N PRO A 177 -26.96 10.82 -10.43
CA PRO A 177 -26.87 11.91 -11.41
C PRO A 177 -25.41 12.26 -11.72
N HIS A 178 -25.16 12.88 -12.88
CA HIS A 178 -23.84 13.36 -13.28
C HIS A 178 -23.29 14.37 -12.27
N THR A 179 -22.63 13.84 -11.23
CA THR A 179 -22.01 14.63 -10.18
C THR A 179 -20.61 15.03 -10.65
N PRO A 180 -20.29 16.34 -10.61
CA PRO A 180 -18.97 16.80 -10.99
C PRO A 180 -17.92 16.17 -10.06
N PHE A 181 -16.82 15.74 -10.64
CA PHE A 181 -15.74 15.07 -9.93
C PHE A 181 -14.42 15.78 -10.20
N MET A 182 -13.70 16.14 -9.14
CA MET A 182 -12.40 16.81 -9.24
C MET A 182 -11.28 15.85 -8.82
N ALA A 183 -10.64 15.20 -9.80
CA ALA A 183 -9.53 14.27 -9.56
C ALA A 183 -8.42 14.84 -8.66
N SER A 184 -8.19 16.16 -8.74
CA SER A 184 -7.17 16.87 -7.94
C SER A 184 -7.41 16.80 -6.42
N ARG A 185 -8.63 16.50 -5.98
CA ARG A 185 -8.97 16.29 -4.56
C ARG A 185 -8.57 14.92 -4.02
N LEU A 186 -8.33 13.95 -4.90
CA LEU A 186 -7.81 12.63 -4.51
C LEU A 186 -6.30 12.59 -4.33
N ARG A 187 -5.57 13.65 -4.72
CA ARG A 187 -4.13 13.70 -4.53
C ARG A 187 -3.80 13.55 -3.06
N ALA A 188 -2.82 12.70 -2.73
CA ALA A 188 -2.42 12.43 -1.35
C ALA A 188 -2.03 13.71 -0.60
N ARG A 189 -1.36 14.63 -1.30
CA ARG A 189 -1.05 15.96 -0.77
C ARG A 189 -2.28 16.78 -0.43
N TYR A 190 -3.31 16.77 -1.28
CA TYR A 190 -4.56 17.48 -1.01
C TYR A 190 -5.27 16.89 0.21
N LEU A 191 -5.33 15.56 0.29
CA LEU A 191 -5.93 14.85 1.42
C LEU A 191 -5.20 15.16 2.74
N GLU A 192 -3.88 15.27 2.72
CA GLU A 192 -3.11 15.67 3.89
C GLU A 192 -3.33 17.14 4.26
N ASP A 193 -3.16 18.05 3.29
CA ASP A 193 -3.20 19.50 3.53
C ASP A 193 -4.61 20.02 3.86
N HIS A 194 -5.66 19.39 3.32
CA HIS A 194 -7.03 19.89 3.41
C HIS A 194 -8.03 18.96 4.10
N ALA A 195 -7.77 17.64 4.15
CA ALA A 195 -8.66 16.68 4.81
C ALA A 195 -8.08 16.09 6.10
N ASP A 196 -6.88 16.50 6.53
CA ASP A 196 -6.20 16.00 7.74
C ASP A 196 -6.01 14.47 7.71
N VAL A 197 -5.78 13.93 6.50
CA VAL A 197 -5.56 12.51 6.25
C VAL A 197 -4.06 12.22 6.24
N GLN A 198 -3.61 11.41 7.18
CA GLN A 198 -2.22 10.97 7.27
C GLN A 198 -1.97 9.77 6.38
N LEU A 199 -0.84 9.76 5.69
CA LEU A 199 -0.46 8.68 4.80
C LEU A 199 0.28 7.57 5.57
N GLU A 200 -0.16 6.32 5.40
CA GLU A 200 0.48 5.14 5.96
C GLU A 200 0.82 4.14 4.85
N TRP A 201 2.06 3.68 4.79
CA TRP A 201 2.52 2.73 3.78
C TRP A 201 2.20 1.28 4.18
N THR A 202 1.85 0.44 3.22
CA THR A 202 1.52 -0.97 3.47
C THR A 202 1.99 -1.89 2.35
N HIS A 203 2.61 -3.02 2.69
CA HIS A 203 2.88 -4.11 1.74
C HIS A 203 1.69 -5.07 1.60
N HIS A 204 0.55 -4.78 2.24
CA HIS A 204 -0.66 -5.58 2.12
C HIS A 204 -1.59 -4.95 1.08
N LEU A 205 -1.70 -5.57 -0.09
CA LEU A 205 -2.46 -5.00 -1.21
C LEU A 205 -3.95 -4.75 -0.90
N PRO A 206 -4.66 -5.64 -0.18
CA PRO A 206 -6.03 -5.37 0.28
C PRO A 206 -6.20 -4.14 1.17
N ASP A 207 -5.13 -3.57 1.74
CA ASP A 207 -5.20 -2.32 2.50
C ASP A 207 -5.10 -1.07 1.61
N HIS A 208 -4.81 -1.21 0.31
CA HIS A 208 -4.66 -0.08 -0.59
C HIS A 208 -5.93 0.78 -0.63
N LEU A 209 -5.82 2.09 -0.38
CA LEU A 209 -6.93 3.05 -0.31
C LEU A 209 -7.90 2.82 0.85
N VAL A 210 -7.54 2.03 1.87
CA VAL A 210 -8.34 1.94 3.10
C VAL A 210 -8.18 3.24 3.89
N LEU A 211 -9.28 3.97 4.03
CA LEU A 211 -9.38 5.14 4.90
C LEU A 211 -9.89 4.71 6.28
N ASN A 212 -9.02 4.80 7.28
CA ASN A 212 -9.37 4.58 8.68
C ASN A 212 -9.60 5.93 9.37
N ILE A 213 -10.85 6.18 9.76
CA ILE A 213 -11.22 7.38 10.51
C ILE A 213 -11.19 7.03 12.00
N GLY A 214 -10.08 7.33 12.67
CA GLY A 214 -9.89 7.11 14.09
C GLY A 214 -10.47 8.25 14.96
N SER A 215 -10.35 8.09 16.27
CA SER A 215 -10.86 9.08 17.24
C SER A 215 -10.06 10.40 17.28
N GLN A 216 -8.87 10.42 16.70
CA GLN A 216 -7.95 11.57 16.70
C GLN A 216 -7.28 11.84 15.35
N THR A 217 -7.14 10.82 14.49
CA THR A 217 -6.42 10.90 13.22
C THR A 217 -7.20 10.14 12.15
N LYS A 218 -7.10 10.61 10.91
CA LYS A 218 -7.48 9.82 9.73
C LYS A 218 -6.21 9.25 9.14
N THR A 219 -6.20 7.96 8.83
CA THR A 219 -5.07 7.35 8.14
C THR A 219 -5.54 6.72 6.83
N LEU A 220 -4.85 7.04 5.76
CA LEU A 220 -5.02 6.43 4.45
C LEU A 220 -3.87 5.44 4.25
N ARG A 221 -4.22 4.16 4.16
CA ARG A 221 -3.25 3.11 3.85
C ARG A 221 -3.02 3.05 2.34
N VAL A 222 -1.76 3.13 1.93
CA VAL A 222 -1.38 3.10 0.52
C VAL A 222 -0.36 2.02 0.28
N PHE A 223 -0.74 1.10 -0.61
CA PHE A 223 0.16 0.07 -1.09
C PHE A 223 1.39 0.66 -1.76
N ASP A 224 2.57 0.30 -1.26
CA ASP A 224 3.84 0.90 -1.65
C ASP A 224 4.71 0.01 -2.52
N LEU A 225 4.48 -1.31 -2.60
CA LEU A 225 5.35 -2.25 -3.31
C LEU A 225 5.14 -2.21 -4.83
N VAL A 226 5.39 -1.06 -5.45
CA VAL A 226 5.21 -0.80 -6.90
C VAL A 226 6.06 -1.72 -7.77
N SER A 227 7.25 -2.11 -7.29
CA SER A 227 8.11 -3.10 -7.94
C SER A 227 7.39 -4.42 -8.21
N LEU A 228 6.56 -4.89 -7.28
CA LEU A 228 5.76 -6.11 -7.48
C LEU A 228 4.73 -5.91 -8.60
N LEU A 229 3.98 -4.79 -8.55
CA LEU A 229 2.94 -4.50 -9.53
C LEU A 229 3.50 -4.35 -10.95
N GLU A 230 4.61 -3.62 -11.11
CA GLU A 230 5.23 -3.46 -12.42
C GLU A 230 5.85 -4.77 -12.93
N MET A 231 6.51 -5.54 -12.07
CA MET A 231 7.11 -6.83 -12.44
C MET A 231 6.02 -7.80 -12.91
N THR A 232 4.93 -7.93 -12.15
CA THR A 232 3.81 -8.80 -12.50
C THR A 232 3.02 -8.27 -13.69
N TYR A 233 2.93 -6.95 -13.88
CA TYR A 233 2.35 -6.37 -15.09
C TYR A 233 3.21 -6.65 -16.33
N GLU A 234 4.54 -6.62 -16.22
CA GLU A 234 5.45 -6.95 -17.32
C GLU A 234 5.25 -8.38 -17.84
N VAL A 235 4.90 -9.31 -16.95
CA VAL A 235 4.56 -10.72 -17.29
C VAL A 235 3.22 -10.80 -18.03
N MET A 236 2.29 -9.92 -17.68
CA MET A 236 0.89 -9.96 -18.13
C MET A 236 0.57 -8.97 -19.27
N LYS A 237 1.52 -8.12 -19.67
CA LYS A 237 1.29 -6.99 -20.60
C LYS A 237 0.79 -7.42 -21.98
N ASP A 238 1.18 -8.61 -22.43
CA ASP A 238 0.86 -9.16 -23.75
C ASP A 238 -0.42 -10.02 -23.71
N GLU A 239 -0.98 -10.27 -22.53
CA GLU A 239 -2.23 -11.03 -22.35
C GLU A 239 -3.47 -10.14 -22.56
N PRO A 240 -4.61 -10.71 -23.01
CA PRO A 240 -5.86 -9.95 -23.18
C PRO A 240 -6.37 -9.31 -21.88
N TRP A 241 -7.01 -8.15 -21.98
CA TRP A 241 -7.57 -7.44 -20.81
C TRP A 241 -8.66 -8.24 -20.08
N GLU A 242 -9.41 -9.05 -20.83
CA GLU A 242 -10.50 -9.91 -20.34
C GLU A 242 -10.00 -11.23 -19.73
N THR A 243 -8.68 -11.40 -19.59
CA THR A 243 -8.08 -12.59 -18.98
C THR A 243 -8.71 -12.87 -17.61
N SER A 244 -9.11 -14.12 -17.42
CA SER A 244 -9.77 -14.55 -16.19
C SER A 244 -8.81 -14.51 -14.99
N VAL A 245 -9.37 -14.43 -13.77
CA VAL A 245 -8.57 -14.54 -12.53
C VAL A 245 -7.83 -15.87 -12.49
N GLU A 246 -8.47 -16.96 -12.92
CA GLU A 246 -7.86 -18.29 -12.93
C GLU A 246 -6.62 -18.33 -13.84
N ASP A 247 -6.73 -17.85 -15.07
CA ASP A 247 -5.63 -17.87 -16.04
C ASP A 247 -4.47 -16.95 -15.63
N SER A 248 -4.79 -15.81 -15.00
CA SER A 248 -3.77 -14.92 -14.45
C SER A 248 -3.01 -15.58 -13.29
N LEU A 249 -3.70 -16.33 -12.44
CA LEU A 249 -3.08 -17.07 -11.34
C LEU A 249 -2.18 -18.22 -11.83
N LYS A 250 -2.41 -18.79 -13.02
CA LYS A 250 -1.47 -19.75 -13.65
C LYS A 250 -0.10 -19.14 -13.93
N ARG A 251 -0.05 -17.81 -14.11
CA ARG A 251 1.20 -17.03 -14.24
C ARG A 251 1.74 -16.55 -12.88
N GLY A 252 1.00 -16.76 -11.79
CA GLY A 252 1.32 -16.24 -10.46
C GLY A 252 1.02 -14.76 -10.29
N CYS A 253 0.13 -14.20 -11.12
CA CYS A 253 -0.18 -12.77 -11.17
C CYS A 253 -1.68 -12.50 -10.98
N TYR A 254 -2.02 -11.23 -10.71
CA TYR A 254 -3.38 -10.74 -10.89
C TYR A 254 -3.69 -10.47 -12.38
N THR A 255 -4.95 -10.19 -12.69
CA THR A 255 -5.38 -9.85 -14.05
C THR A 255 -4.68 -8.58 -14.55
N PRO A 256 -4.41 -8.46 -15.87
CA PRO A 256 -3.78 -7.26 -16.45
C PRO A 256 -4.56 -5.98 -16.12
N THR A 257 -5.89 -6.08 -16.20
CA THR A 257 -6.87 -5.06 -15.76
C THR A 257 -6.60 -4.55 -14.36
N PHE A 258 -6.56 -5.45 -13.39
CA PHE A 258 -6.42 -5.09 -11.97
C PHE A 258 -5.04 -4.51 -11.65
N LEU A 259 -3.97 -5.11 -12.21
CA LEU A 259 -2.61 -4.62 -12.04
C LEU A 259 -2.47 -3.18 -12.54
N TYR A 260 -2.96 -2.92 -13.76
CA TYR A 260 -2.90 -1.59 -14.35
C TYR A 260 -3.77 -0.60 -13.60
N GLU A 261 -5.01 -0.97 -13.26
CA GLU A 261 -5.90 -0.13 -12.47
C GLU A 261 -5.24 0.31 -11.15
N THR A 262 -4.60 -0.62 -10.44
CA THR A 262 -3.89 -0.35 -9.18
C THR A 262 -2.67 0.54 -9.38
N LEU A 263 -1.92 0.39 -10.48
CA LEU A 263 -0.84 1.32 -10.81
C LEU A 263 -1.39 2.72 -11.09
N GLN A 264 -2.54 2.83 -11.75
CA GLN A 264 -3.19 4.10 -12.04
C GLN A 264 -3.77 4.77 -10.79
N THR A 265 -4.27 4.03 -9.80
CA THR A 265 -4.70 4.62 -8.52
C THR A 265 -3.52 5.23 -7.76
N ILE A 266 -2.35 4.59 -7.78
CA ILE A 266 -1.12 5.16 -7.21
C ILE A 266 -0.75 6.46 -7.92
N ARG A 267 -0.83 6.51 -9.26
CA ARG A 267 -0.58 7.74 -10.04
C ARG A 267 -1.62 8.84 -9.79
N LEU A 268 -2.86 8.47 -9.54
CA LEU A 268 -3.94 9.39 -9.16
C LEU A 268 -3.66 10.06 -7.80
N LEU A 269 -3.15 9.28 -6.84
CA LEU A 269 -2.72 9.79 -5.53
C LEU A 269 -1.46 10.65 -5.62
N PHE A 270 -0.50 10.24 -6.45
CA PHE A 270 0.84 10.85 -6.56
C PHE A 270 1.13 11.29 -8.00
N PRO A 271 0.48 12.36 -8.47
CA PRO A 271 0.76 12.84 -9.80
C PRO A 271 2.15 13.52 -9.85
N PRO A 272 2.77 13.64 -11.05
CA PRO A 272 4.15 14.13 -11.18
C PRO A 272 4.42 15.51 -10.56
N GLN A 273 3.39 16.35 -10.44
CA GLN A 273 3.50 17.68 -9.82
C GLN A 273 3.80 17.62 -8.32
N ASP A 274 3.44 16.53 -7.64
CA ASP A 274 3.62 16.35 -6.20
C ASP A 274 4.87 15.52 -5.85
N GLN A 275 5.72 15.21 -6.84
CA GLN A 275 6.92 14.39 -6.68
C GLN A 275 7.87 14.89 -5.59
N GLN A 276 8.20 16.19 -5.59
CA GLN A 276 9.10 16.77 -4.59
C GLN A 276 8.52 16.73 -3.17
N TRP A 277 7.19 16.73 -3.04
CA TRP A 277 6.54 16.56 -1.74
C TRP A 277 6.62 15.08 -1.31
N LEU A 278 6.37 14.16 -2.23
CA LEU A 278 6.43 12.72 -1.98
C LEU A 278 7.83 12.26 -1.59
N ASP A 279 8.87 12.68 -2.31
CA ASP A 279 10.26 12.31 -2.01
C ASP A 279 10.65 12.77 -0.59
N ARG A 280 10.26 13.99 -0.19
CA ARG A 280 10.46 14.49 1.18
C ARG A 280 9.69 13.67 2.22
N LYS A 281 8.48 13.22 1.90
CA LYS A 281 7.68 12.36 2.79
C LYS A 281 8.30 10.99 3.00
N ILE A 282 8.77 10.36 1.93
CA ILE A 282 9.46 9.07 1.98
C ILE A 282 10.74 9.20 2.81
N GLU A 283 11.55 10.25 2.56
CA GLU A 283 12.77 10.50 3.32
C GLU A 283 12.47 10.74 4.81
N PHE A 284 11.49 11.59 5.14
CA PHE A 284 11.10 11.86 6.52
C PHE A 284 10.65 10.60 7.26
N ASN A 285 9.77 9.80 6.64
CA ASN A 285 9.32 8.53 7.22
C ASN A 285 10.50 7.59 7.45
N SER A 286 11.40 7.45 6.47
CA SER A 286 12.57 6.57 6.60
C SER A 286 13.49 6.96 7.77
N ARG A 287 13.67 8.27 8.03
CA ARG A 287 14.44 8.77 9.18
C ARG A 287 13.72 8.54 10.50
N TRP A 288 12.41 8.80 10.55
CA TRP A 288 11.59 8.61 11.75
C TRP A 288 11.58 7.15 12.22
N TYR A 289 11.38 6.21 11.29
CA TYR A 289 11.40 4.77 11.62
C TYR A 289 12.79 4.30 12.07
N ARG A 290 13.86 4.80 11.44
CA ARG A 290 15.25 4.48 11.82
C ARG A 290 15.57 4.95 13.23
N TRP A 291 15.09 6.14 13.61
CA TRP A 291 15.28 6.69 14.96
C TRP A 291 14.60 5.85 16.06
N ARG A 292 13.47 5.18 15.74
CA ARG A 292 12.77 4.30 16.70
C ARG A 292 13.35 2.88 16.82
N GLY A 293 14.41 2.54 16.09
CA GLY A 293 15.04 1.22 16.18
C GLY A 293 14.19 0.05 15.66
N ASN A 294 13.10 0.34 14.94
CA ASN A 294 12.36 -0.68 14.20
C ASN A 294 13.10 -0.96 12.89
N ASP A 295 13.19 -2.23 12.48
CA ASP A 295 13.61 -2.59 11.12
C ASP A 295 12.72 -1.84 10.13
N VAL A 296 13.31 -0.83 9.49
CA VAL A 296 12.59 0.09 8.63
C VAL A 296 12.22 -0.65 7.37
N ARG A 297 10.94 -1.00 7.22
CA ARG A 297 10.38 -1.36 5.92
C ARG A 297 10.50 -0.14 5.00
N LEU A 298 11.37 -0.24 4.00
CA LEU A 298 11.65 0.84 3.07
C LEU A 298 10.51 0.92 2.06
N VAL A 299 9.91 2.11 1.96
CA VAL A 299 8.96 2.44 0.89
C VAL A 299 9.66 2.26 -0.44
N ASP A 300 8.99 1.61 -1.38
CA ASP A 300 9.53 1.45 -2.71
C ASP A 300 9.72 2.81 -3.38
N GLN A 301 10.97 3.16 -3.71
CA GLN A 301 11.29 4.42 -4.38
C GLN A 301 10.63 4.52 -5.77
N ARG A 302 10.20 3.38 -6.35
CA ARG A 302 9.44 3.38 -7.60
C ARG A 302 8.09 4.08 -7.50
N ILE A 303 7.56 4.31 -6.30
CA ILE A 303 6.32 5.05 -6.12
C ILE A 303 6.42 6.50 -6.60
N SER A 304 7.61 7.10 -6.55
CA SER A 304 7.86 8.41 -7.17
C SER A 304 8.31 8.29 -8.62
N ALA A 305 8.72 7.13 -9.11
CA ALA A 305 9.12 7.01 -10.50
C ALA A 305 7.91 7.12 -11.46
N PRO A 306 8.09 7.72 -12.66
CA PRO A 306 7.08 7.61 -13.71
C PRO A 306 6.78 6.15 -14.04
N LEU A 307 5.50 5.79 -14.07
CA LEU A 307 5.06 4.49 -14.52
C LEU A 307 5.58 4.22 -15.93
N LYS A 308 6.35 3.14 -16.09
CA LYS A 308 6.86 2.70 -17.39
C LYS A 308 5.85 1.84 -18.18
N CYS A 309 4.77 1.45 -17.53
CA CYS A 309 3.68 0.70 -18.14
C CYS A 309 2.79 1.64 -18.97
N HIS A 310 2.92 1.55 -20.29
CA HIS A 310 1.99 2.13 -21.23
C HIS A 310 1.06 1.04 -21.76
N HIS A 311 -0.23 1.18 -21.51
CA HIS A 311 -1.24 0.44 -22.25
C HIS A 311 -1.76 1.32 -23.39
N GLY A 312 -2.11 0.72 -24.53
CA GLY A 312 -2.62 1.45 -25.70
C GLY A 312 -3.93 2.22 -25.44
N GLU A 313 -4.63 1.91 -24.35
CA GLU A 313 -5.80 2.67 -23.91
C GLU A 313 -5.41 3.97 -23.20
N THR A 314 -5.63 5.09 -23.91
CA THR A 314 -5.53 6.46 -23.38
C THR A 314 -6.64 6.82 -22.38
N VAL A 315 -7.47 5.84 -22.00
CA VAL A 315 -8.64 6.04 -21.13
C VAL A 315 -8.24 6.62 -19.76
N TYR A 316 -7.10 6.20 -19.22
CA TYR A 316 -6.58 6.71 -17.94
C TYR A 316 -5.84 8.04 -18.06
N GLU A 317 -5.46 8.46 -19.27
CA GLU A 317 -4.81 9.75 -19.51
C GLU A 317 -5.81 10.90 -19.54
N ARG A 318 -7.09 10.60 -19.81
CA ARG A 318 -8.17 11.58 -19.81
C ARG A 318 -8.49 12.02 -18.38
N PRO A 319 -8.75 13.32 -18.13
CA PRO A 319 -9.22 13.77 -16.82
C PRO A 319 -10.46 12.98 -16.37
N LEU A 320 -10.52 12.64 -15.08
CA LEU A 320 -11.74 12.14 -14.46
C LEU A 320 -12.64 13.34 -14.16
N THR A 321 -13.79 13.39 -14.80
CA THR A 321 -14.72 14.53 -14.73
C THR A 321 -16.03 14.20 -14.01
N THR A 322 -16.40 12.91 -13.99
CA THR A 322 -17.64 12.45 -13.35
C THR A 322 -17.40 11.26 -12.43
N ARG A 323 -18.28 11.10 -11.44
CA ARG A 323 -18.26 9.92 -10.56
C ARG A 323 -18.50 8.63 -11.33
N ARG A 324 -19.31 8.64 -12.39
CA ARG A 324 -19.51 7.50 -13.28
C ARG A 324 -18.19 7.01 -13.91
N GLU A 325 -17.39 7.93 -14.45
CA GLU A 325 -16.08 7.58 -15.03
C GLU A 325 -15.13 6.96 -14.00
N LEU A 326 -15.23 7.34 -12.72
CA LEU A 326 -14.46 6.72 -11.64
C LEU A 326 -14.77 5.22 -11.53
N PHE A 327 -16.06 4.84 -11.57
CA PHE A 327 -16.48 3.45 -11.46
C PHE A 327 -16.19 2.64 -12.73
N GLU A 328 -16.31 3.26 -13.90
CA GLU A 328 -15.99 2.61 -15.18
C GLU A 328 -14.48 2.34 -15.33
N ARG A 329 -13.63 3.28 -14.90
CA ARG A 329 -12.17 3.16 -15.04
C ARG A 329 -11.49 2.48 -13.85
N TYR A 330 -12.08 2.54 -12.66
CA TYR A 330 -11.50 1.94 -11.46
C TYR A 330 -12.47 0.98 -10.75
N PRO A 331 -13.05 -0.02 -11.43
CA PRO A 331 -14.11 -0.85 -10.84
C PRO A 331 -13.71 -1.60 -9.56
N HIS A 332 -12.43 -1.97 -9.38
CA HIS A 332 -11.99 -2.66 -8.17
C HIS A 332 -11.81 -1.69 -7.00
N TRP A 333 -11.35 -0.46 -7.28
CA TRP A 333 -11.05 0.55 -6.26
C TRP A 333 -12.12 1.64 -6.12
N ALA A 334 -13.18 1.63 -6.93
CA ALA A 334 -14.16 2.71 -7.07
C ALA A 334 -14.80 3.11 -5.75
N ILE A 335 -15.23 2.13 -4.93
CA ILE A 335 -15.88 2.41 -3.64
C ILE A 335 -14.93 3.13 -2.68
N ARG A 336 -13.65 2.72 -2.66
CA ARG A 336 -12.63 3.33 -1.79
C ARG A 336 -12.25 4.72 -2.27
N LEU A 337 -12.06 4.89 -3.58
CA LEU A 337 -11.82 6.19 -4.20
C LEU A 337 -13.01 7.14 -4.01
N HIS A 338 -14.24 6.64 -4.13
CA HIS A 338 -15.44 7.43 -3.86
C HIS A 338 -15.49 7.86 -2.39
N SER A 339 -15.23 6.95 -1.46
CA SER A 339 -15.21 7.26 -0.02
C SER A 339 -14.14 8.31 0.31
N LEU A 340 -12.95 8.19 -0.28
CA LEU A 340 -11.88 9.18 -0.18
C LEU A 340 -12.28 10.53 -0.77
N TYR A 341 -12.95 10.52 -1.92
CA TYR A 341 -13.44 11.74 -2.54
C TYR A 341 -14.46 12.43 -1.64
N ALA A 342 -15.44 11.69 -1.09
CA ALA A 342 -16.43 12.24 -0.18
C ALA A 342 -15.76 12.89 1.06
N GLU A 343 -14.77 12.21 1.64
CA GLU A 343 -13.97 12.75 2.75
C GLU A 343 -13.17 14.01 2.35
N SER A 344 -12.73 14.10 1.10
CA SER A 344 -12.04 15.29 0.59
C SER A 344 -12.99 16.49 0.38
N GLU A 345 -14.28 16.25 0.14
CA GLU A 345 -15.28 17.31 -0.04
C GLU A 345 -15.77 17.85 1.31
N ASP A 346 -16.06 16.96 2.25
CA ASP A 346 -16.50 17.28 3.60
C ASP A 346 -15.68 16.51 4.65
N PRO A 347 -14.51 17.04 5.05
CA PRO A 347 -13.62 16.32 5.95
C PRO A 347 -14.20 16.24 7.37
N ALA A 348 -14.34 15.02 7.88
CA ALA A 348 -14.79 14.77 9.24
C ALA A 348 -13.81 15.37 10.28
N PRO A 349 -14.27 16.11 11.30
CA PRO A 349 -13.37 16.69 12.30
C PRO A 349 -12.84 15.63 13.26
N VAL A 350 -11.66 15.07 13.01
CA VAL A 350 -11.04 14.08 13.93
C VAL A 350 -10.06 14.72 14.91
N SER A 351 -9.25 15.67 14.43
CA SER A 351 -8.23 16.30 15.25
C SER A 351 -8.86 17.22 16.30
N ARG A 352 -8.19 17.38 17.45
CA ARG A 352 -8.61 18.31 18.50
C ARG A 352 -8.82 19.75 17.97
N PRO A 353 -7.91 20.33 17.17
CA PRO A 353 -8.16 21.61 16.52
C PRO A 353 -9.31 21.57 15.50
N GLY A 354 -9.46 20.50 14.71
CA GLY A 354 -10.60 20.33 13.79
C GLY A 354 -11.95 20.30 14.52
N ARG A 355 -12.06 19.52 15.60
CA ARG A 355 -13.25 19.50 16.47
C ARG A 355 -13.49 20.82 17.16
N TRP A 356 -12.44 21.54 17.56
CA TRP A 356 -12.57 22.89 18.13
C TRP A 356 -13.08 23.90 17.09
N ALA A 357 -12.56 23.86 15.87
CA ALA A 357 -12.99 24.70 14.76
C ALA A 357 -14.45 24.41 14.37
N GLN A 358 -14.84 23.13 14.35
CA GLN A 358 -16.22 22.70 14.11
C GLN A 358 -17.17 23.20 15.21
N ARG A 359 -16.79 23.11 16.49
CA ARG A 359 -17.58 23.68 17.59
C ARG A 359 -17.74 25.20 17.45
N ARG A 360 -16.74 25.88 16.87
CA ARG A 360 -16.79 27.33 16.62
C ARG A 360 -17.46 27.74 15.31
N ARG A 361 -17.83 26.80 14.44
CA ARG A 361 -18.59 27.04 13.19
C ARG A 361 -20.06 27.41 13.42
N SER A 362 -20.49 27.59 14.67
CA SER A 362 -21.76 28.22 15.03
C SER A 362 -21.87 29.60 14.33
N PRO A 363 -22.93 29.88 13.55
CA PRO A 363 -23.16 31.18 12.90
C PRO A 363 -23.03 32.37 13.86
N ARG A 364 -23.27 32.13 15.16
CA ARG A 364 -23.18 33.12 16.23
C ARG A 364 -21.76 33.66 16.43
N HIS A 365 -20.71 32.87 16.16
CA HIS A 365 -19.33 33.33 16.34
C HIS A 365 -18.79 34.12 15.16
N ALA A 366 -19.19 33.79 13.93
CA ALA A 366 -18.91 34.62 12.75
C ALA A 366 -19.57 36.00 12.89
N PHE A 367 -20.82 36.02 13.36
CA PHE A 367 -21.52 37.25 13.72
C PHE A 367 -20.82 38.05 14.83
N TRP A 368 -20.25 37.37 15.83
CA TRP A 368 -19.53 38.04 16.91
C TRP A 368 -18.22 38.68 16.43
N LEU A 369 -17.48 38.01 15.54
CA LEU A 369 -16.24 38.54 14.96
C LEU A 369 -16.51 39.79 14.11
N THR A 370 -17.55 39.76 13.27
CA THR A 370 -17.94 40.94 12.48
C THR A 370 -18.45 42.07 13.36
N PHE A 371 -19.20 41.76 14.42
CA PHE A 371 -19.64 42.75 15.40
C PHE A 371 -18.47 43.45 16.11
N VAL A 372 -17.48 42.69 16.58
CA VAL A 372 -16.27 43.27 17.21
C VAL A 372 -15.50 44.13 16.22
N ALA A 373 -15.33 43.67 14.99
CA ALA A 373 -14.65 44.45 13.95
C ALA A 373 -15.38 45.78 13.67
N LEU A 374 -16.73 45.76 13.66
CA LEU A 374 -17.55 46.95 13.49
C LEU A 374 -17.38 47.94 14.66
N VAL A 375 -17.39 47.44 15.90
CA VAL A 375 -17.18 48.27 17.10
C VAL A 375 -15.79 48.89 17.09
N ALA A 376 -14.76 48.11 16.75
CA ALA A 376 -13.40 48.61 16.62
C ALA A 376 -13.31 49.71 15.54
N ALA A 377 -13.89 49.49 14.37
CA ALA A 377 -13.93 50.49 13.29
C ALA A 377 -14.64 51.79 13.71
N ALA A 378 -15.75 51.69 14.45
CA ALA A 378 -16.45 52.85 14.98
C ALA A 378 -15.58 53.64 15.98
N LEU A 379 -14.90 52.95 16.89
CA LEU A 379 -13.98 53.59 17.85
C LEU A 379 -12.82 54.29 17.14
N PHE A 380 -12.20 53.64 16.15
CA PHE A 380 -11.15 54.27 15.35
C PHE A 380 -11.67 55.49 14.58
N GLY A 381 -12.89 55.43 14.03
CA GLY A 381 -13.54 56.57 13.40
C GLY A 381 -13.76 57.75 14.35
N ILE A 382 -14.19 57.48 15.57
CA ILE A 382 -14.37 58.52 16.61
C ILE A 382 -13.02 59.15 16.97
N VAL A 383 -12.00 58.34 17.24
CA VAL A 383 -10.66 58.83 17.59
C VAL A 383 -10.08 59.67 16.46
N ALA A 384 -10.20 59.21 15.21
CA ALA A 384 -9.75 59.97 14.04
C ALA A 384 -10.48 61.31 13.91
N THR A 385 -11.79 61.35 14.19
CA THR A 385 -12.59 62.58 14.16
C THR A 385 -12.14 63.56 15.24
N ILE A 386 -11.89 63.08 16.47
CA ILE A 386 -11.37 63.91 17.57
C ILE A 386 -10.00 64.49 17.22
N ILE A 387 -9.09 63.67 16.71
CA ILE A 387 -7.75 64.12 16.29
C ILE A 387 -7.88 65.18 15.18
N GLY A 388 -8.74 64.95 14.20
CA GLY A 388 -9.00 65.92 13.13
C GLY A 388 -9.55 67.25 13.67
N ALA A 389 -10.49 67.20 14.61
CA ALA A 389 -11.02 68.41 15.26
C ALA A 389 -9.93 69.18 16.04
N ILE A 390 -9.06 68.48 16.76
CA ILE A 390 -7.91 69.08 17.46
C ILE A 390 -6.94 69.72 16.45
N GLN A 391 -6.64 69.05 15.34
CA GLN A 391 -5.76 69.58 14.30
C GLN A 391 -6.32 70.85 13.65
N VAL A 392 -7.62 70.87 13.35
CA VAL A 392 -8.31 72.06 12.84
C VAL A 392 -8.26 73.19 13.86
N TRP A 393 -8.50 72.89 15.14
CA TRP A 393 -8.42 73.87 16.22
C TRP A 393 -7.01 74.48 16.36
N ILE A 394 -5.97 73.64 16.38
CA ILE A 394 -4.58 74.10 16.46
C ILE A 394 -4.23 74.97 15.24
N SER A 395 -4.62 74.54 14.04
CA SER A 395 -4.37 75.29 12.80
C SER A 395 -5.08 76.65 12.82
N TRP A 396 -6.31 76.70 13.35
CA TRP A 396 -7.07 77.94 13.51
C TRP A 396 -6.42 78.89 14.53
N CYS A 397 -5.95 78.38 15.66
CA CYS A 397 -5.24 79.17 16.68
C CYS A 397 -3.93 79.74 16.14
N GLN A 398 -3.19 78.95 15.34
CA GLN A 398 -1.98 79.43 14.66
C GLN A 398 -2.28 80.54 13.65
N TRP A 399 -3.37 80.42 12.88
CA TRP A 399 -3.76 81.44 11.90
C TRP A 399 -4.20 82.76 12.55
N LYS A 400 -4.88 82.74 13.71
CA LYS A 400 -5.37 83.96 14.37
C LYS A 400 -4.30 84.84 15.04
N GLY A 401 -3.07 84.34 15.21
CA GLY A 401 -1.96 85.10 15.78
C GLY A 401 -2.07 85.34 17.29
N GLN A 402 -0.92 85.40 17.97
CA GLN A 402 -0.78 85.53 19.43
C GLN A 402 -1.52 86.77 19.97
N GLY A 403 -2.72 86.60 20.51
CA GLY A 403 -3.46 87.71 21.13
C GLY A 403 -4.90 87.42 21.58
N SER A 404 -5.41 86.19 21.41
CA SER A 404 -6.76 85.80 21.86
C SER A 404 -6.67 84.91 23.09
N SER A 405 -7.13 85.40 24.25
CA SER A 405 -7.16 84.69 25.55
C SER A 405 -8.06 83.44 25.61
N ILE A 406 -8.55 82.97 24.46
CA ILE A 406 -9.44 81.81 24.32
C ILE A 406 -8.81 80.72 23.41
N CYS A 407 -7.64 81.00 22.79
CA CYS A 407 -6.90 80.04 21.97
C CYS A 407 -5.91 79.22 22.79
#